data_AF-A0A9P1DE82-F1
#
_entry.id   AF-A0A9P1DE82-F1
#
_cell.length_a   1.000
_cell.length_b   1.000
_cell.length_c   1.000
_cell.angle_alpha   90.00
_cell.angle_beta   90.00
_cell.angle_gamma   90.00
#
_symmetry.space_group_name_H-M   'P 1'
#
loop_
_entity.id
_entity.type
_entity.pdbx_description
1 polymer ?
#
loop_
_entity_poly.entity_id
_entity_poly.type
_entity_poly.pdbx_seq_one_letter_code
_entity_poly.pdbx_strand_id
1 'polypeptide(L)'
;MWRLLVIVAAAAADEVSVALEASDDCQDGTSSCALNALQLSKRNHSFNDTDDDLSDPLDPSDLPPPELKKKTRGRGWWPGGDKLWGSGKGLEDINEDNIGYYNAGMRAARARCGGPDCALIVNPMHHRTVEQFHIHFAHYQGKYGADLKSKLEKMLCNGKTKSAWIHGGLPCHGTASYAEGFPDVFSLAMEKGSIDHASVIAWPSSCGGKGTIIELAFHCSIEHQIRGDFDARFRCGYTKKQLPLEVKKALYPDFIASSPRGLVPSVADSNGDKVWESLHVVQYIDERFDHPPYFLPRNDPVKRAHVRIWSDFVTEKMQKNFYVLLMDQDPAAQAKAKETFFQECRTFAKAMSKDGPYFLGKEISMVDIALFPFWQRFLWVGGHYRGLEMPKDADFQRLQRWWEATSERPAFKATLVCQDRLISSYGQYSRNEGTSDYAKSMQNSLKAKSK
;
A
#
# COMPACT_ATOMS: atom_id res chain seq x y z
N MET A 1 5.39 8.33 -2.46
CA MET A 1 5.33 9.22 -3.64
C MET A 1 5.38 8.40 -4.92
N TRP A 2 6.34 7.47 -5.01
CA TRP A 2 6.61 6.67 -6.20
C TRP A 2 5.88 5.32 -6.32
N ARG A 3 5.08 4.94 -5.31
CA ARG A 3 4.21 3.75 -5.31
C ARG A 3 3.12 3.81 -6.40
N LEU A 4 2.67 5.00 -6.81
CA LEU A 4 1.64 5.16 -7.85
C LEU A 4 2.19 4.95 -9.27
N LEU A 5 3.46 5.29 -9.56
CA LEU A 5 3.97 5.25 -10.94
C LEU A 5 4.17 3.83 -11.47
N VAL A 6 4.68 2.92 -10.63
CA VAL A 6 4.86 1.51 -11.03
C VAL A 6 3.52 0.79 -11.14
N ILE A 7 2.60 1.03 -10.20
CA ILE A 7 1.27 0.42 -10.23
C ILE A 7 0.42 0.99 -11.37
N VAL A 8 0.59 2.26 -11.76
CA VAL A 8 -0.12 2.82 -12.91
C VAL A 8 0.49 2.43 -14.25
N ALA A 9 1.82 2.28 -14.38
CA ALA A 9 2.38 1.67 -15.59
C ALA A 9 1.97 0.20 -15.73
N ALA A 10 1.93 -0.54 -14.62
CA ALA A 10 1.44 -1.91 -14.58
C ALA A 10 -0.02 -2.04 -15.01
N ALA A 11 -0.88 -1.19 -14.47
CA ALA A 11 -2.32 -1.30 -14.65
C ALA A 11 -2.85 -0.56 -15.88
N ALA A 12 -2.07 0.36 -16.47
CA ALA A 12 -2.49 1.02 -17.70
C ALA A 12 -2.47 0.09 -18.91
N ALA A 13 -1.72 -1.03 -18.89
CA ALA A 13 -1.64 -2.05 -19.95
C ALA A 13 -2.86 -2.99 -20.07
N ASP A 14 -3.97 -2.72 -19.38
CA ASP A 14 -5.23 -3.51 -19.31
C ASP A 14 -5.09 -5.04 -19.01
N GLU A 15 -3.88 -5.54 -18.79
CA GLU A 15 -3.60 -6.85 -18.23
C GLU A 15 -2.83 -6.74 -16.92
N VAL A 16 -3.60 -6.97 -15.88
CA VAL A 16 -3.26 -7.03 -14.47
C VAL A 16 -2.16 -8.03 -14.10
N SER A 17 -1.82 -8.94 -14.99
CA SER A 17 -1.10 -10.18 -14.70
C SER A 17 0.42 -10.05 -14.64
N VAL A 18 1.03 -8.96 -15.10
CA VAL A 18 2.47 -9.00 -15.44
C VAL A 18 3.36 -7.95 -14.77
N ALA A 19 2.82 -6.96 -14.05
CA ALA A 19 3.67 -5.97 -13.40
C ALA A 19 3.33 -5.88 -11.92
N LEU A 20 4.35 -6.13 -11.07
CA LEU A 20 4.68 -5.40 -9.83
C LEU A 20 5.63 -6.20 -8.92
N GLU A 21 6.93 -6.19 -9.23
CA GLU A 21 7.99 -6.40 -8.23
C GLU A 21 8.41 -5.03 -7.68
N ALA A 22 7.68 -4.48 -6.69
CA ALA A 22 8.20 -3.57 -5.66
C ALA A 22 7.08 -2.98 -4.82
N SER A 23 6.78 -3.67 -3.72
CA SER A 23 6.12 -3.08 -2.57
C SER A 23 6.89 -3.48 -1.32
N ASP A 24 7.01 -2.58 -0.34
CA ASP A 24 7.50 -2.90 1.02
C ASP A 24 6.63 -3.98 1.72
N ASP A 25 5.50 -4.37 1.09
CA ASP A 25 4.58 -5.40 1.55
C ASP A 25 4.81 -6.77 0.87
N CYS A 26 5.73 -6.91 -0.09
CA CYS A 26 6.08 -8.18 -0.75
C CYS A 26 7.44 -8.69 -0.27
N GLN A 27 7.45 -9.71 0.60
CA GLN A 27 8.68 -10.26 1.20
C GLN A 27 8.92 -11.75 0.89
N ASP A 28 8.35 -12.31 -0.17
CA ASP A 28 8.45 -13.76 -0.43
C ASP A 28 9.21 -14.14 -1.73
N GLY A 29 9.74 -13.17 -2.49
CA GLY A 29 10.61 -13.45 -3.63
C GLY A 29 9.97 -14.32 -4.72
N THR A 30 8.64 -14.26 -4.88
CA THR A 30 7.94 -14.94 -5.96
C THR A 30 6.98 -14.01 -6.71
N SER A 31 6.82 -14.25 -8.00
CA SER A 31 6.04 -13.47 -8.97
C SER A 31 4.52 -13.41 -8.72
N SER A 32 4.01 -13.99 -7.62
CA SER A 32 2.59 -14.02 -7.29
C SER A 32 2.06 -12.82 -6.50
N CYS A 33 2.92 -11.91 -6.03
CA CYS A 33 2.47 -10.79 -5.19
C CYS A 33 1.68 -9.72 -5.98
N ALA A 34 1.94 -9.56 -7.28
CA ALA A 34 1.30 -8.58 -8.16
C ALA A 34 -0.19 -8.86 -8.44
N LEU A 35 -0.59 -10.14 -8.44
CA LEU A 35 -1.95 -10.59 -8.78
C LEU A 35 -3.02 -10.12 -7.78
N ASN A 36 -2.65 -9.86 -6.52
CA ASN A 36 -3.61 -9.59 -5.45
C ASN A 36 -4.04 -8.12 -5.35
N ALA A 37 -3.26 -7.17 -5.88
CA ALA A 37 -3.65 -5.75 -5.88
C ALA A 37 -4.79 -5.43 -6.88
N LEU A 38 -5.09 -6.36 -7.78
CA LEU A 38 -5.98 -6.14 -8.91
C LEU A 38 -7.23 -7.03 -8.90
N GLN A 39 -7.38 -7.92 -7.91
CA GLN A 39 -8.63 -8.66 -7.71
C GLN A 39 -9.76 -7.82 -7.10
N LEU A 40 -9.53 -6.54 -6.79
CA LEU A 40 -10.57 -5.60 -6.36
C LEU A 40 -11.46 -5.07 -7.49
N SER A 41 -11.25 -5.44 -8.77
CA SER A 41 -12.05 -4.90 -9.89
C SER A 41 -13.11 -5.86 -10.47
N LYS A 42 -13.11 -7.15 -10.13
CA LYS A 42 -14.18 -8.06 -10.56
C LYS A 42 -15.22 -8.25 -9.48
N ARG A 43 -16.23 -7.37 -9.46
CA ARG A 43 -17.64 -7.72 -9.22
C ARG A 43 -18.52 -6.47 -9.30
N ASN A 44 -19.07 -6.25 -10.49
CA ASN A 44 -20.45 -5.79 -10.65
C ASN A 44 -20.93 -6.31 -12.01
N HIS A 45 -21.63 -7.45 -11.99
CA HIS A 45 -22.88 -7.65 -12.73
C HIS A 45 -23.50 -9.02 -12.41
N SER A 46 -24.77 -8.95 -12.01
CA SER A 46 -25.86 -9.93 -12.12
C SER A 46 -25.53 -11.42 -12.23
N PHE A 47 -25.91 -12.17 -11.19
CA PHE A 47 -26.21 -13.59 -11.29
C PHE A 47 -27.51 -13.80 -12.10
N ASN A 48 -27.45 -14.61 -13.16
CA ASN A 48 -28.50 -15.56 -13.50
C ASN A 48 -27.95 -16.69 -14.41
N ASP A 49 -28.12 -17.90 -13.89
CA ASP A 49 -28.40 -19.21 -14.52
C ASP A 49 -27.48 -19.95 -15.52
N THR A 50 -27.25 -21.23 -15.11
CA THR A 50 -27.23 -22.52 -15.85
C THR A 50 -25.99 -23.01 -16.63
N ASP A 51 -25.37 -24.04 -16.03
CA ASP A 51 -24.94 -25.38 -16.52
C ASP A 51 -24.44 -25.68 -17.95
N ASP A 52 -23.50 -26.66 -17.95
CA ASP A 52 -23.14 -27.71 -18.93
C ASP A 52 -22.01 -27.53 -19.99
N ASP A 53 -20.86 -28.17 -19.67
CA ASP A 53 -20.27 -29.38 -20.30
C ASP A 53 -19.27 -29.32 -21.51
N LEU A 54 -18.32 -30.29 -21.43
CA LEU A 54 -17.52 -30.99 -22.47
C LEU A 54 -16.03 -30.67 -22.79
N SER A 55 -15.16 -31.51 -22.16
CA SER A 55 -14.13 -32.42 -22.73
C SER A 55 -12.72 -32.00 -23.21
N ASP A 56 -11.75 -32.74 -22.65
CA ASP A 56 -10.27 -32.93 -22.75
C ASP A 56 -9.67 -33.36 -24.14
N PRO A 57 -8.35 -33.68 -24.33
CA PRO A 57 -7.13 -33.58 -23.47
C PRO A 57 -5.81 -33.18 -24.21
N LEU A 58 -4.64 -33.16 -23.52
CA LEU A 58 -3.38 -33.80 -23.95
C LEU A 58 -2.37 -34.00 -22.78
N ASP A 59 -1.68 -35.15 -22.81
CA ASP A 59 -0.89 -35.81 -21.74
C ASP A 59 0.52 -35.21 -21.51
N PRO A 60 0.95 -34.92 -20.26
CA PRO A 60 2.25 -34.29 -19.94
C PRO A 60 3.47 -35.22 -19.81
N SER A 61 3.41 -36.49 -20.21
CA SER A 61 4.48 -37.47 -19.91
C SER A 61 5.79 -37.37 -20.71
N ASP A 62 5.94 -36.43 -21.66
CA ASP A 62 7.02 -36.46 -22.66
C ASP A 62 8.11 -35.36 -22.60
N LEU A 63 8.37 -34.68 -21.47
CA LEU A 63 9.53 -33.76 -21.39
C LEU A 63 10.37 -33.89 -20.10
N PRO A 64 11.72 -33.98 -20.18
CA PRO A 64 12.60 -34.16 -19.03
C PRO A 64 12.76 -32.86 -18.21
N PRO A 65 13.08 -32.95 -16.90
CA PRO A 65 12.87 -31.85 -15.97
C PRO A 65 14.03 -30.83 -16.00
N PRO A 66 13.75 -29.52 -16.03
CA PRO A 66 14.72 -28.52 -15.61
C PRO A 66 14.76 -28.50 -14.09
N GLU A 67 15.87 -28.93 -13.49
CA GLU A 67 16.17 -28.72 -12.07
C GLU A 67 16.40 -27.23 -11.78
N LEU A 68 15.29 -26.49 -11.68
CA LEU A 68 15.20 -25.34 -10.80
C LEU A 68 14.97 -25.90 -9.41
N LYS A 69 15.89 -25.64 -8.47
CA LYS A 69 15.66 -25.91 -7.05
C LYS A 69 14.43 -25.12 -6.60
N LYS A 70 13.25 -25.71 -6.75
CA LYS A 70 12.06 -25.39 -5.96
C LYS A 70 12.54 -25.40 -4.52
N LYS A 71 12.65 -24.23 -3.88
CA LYS A 71 12.38 -24.20 -2.45
C LYS A 71 10.96 -24.76 -2.34
N THR A 72 10.88 -26.02 -1.93
CA THR A 72 9.64 -26.72 -1.68
C THR A 72 8.70 -25.76 -0.96
N ARG A 73 7.52 -25.50 -1.54
CA ARG A 73 6.36 -24.94 -0.83
C ARG A 73 6.04 -25.92 0.31
N GLY A 74 6.79 -25.80 1.40
CA GLY A 74 6.55 -26.56 2.60
C GLY A 74 5.25 -26.07 3.21
N ARG A 75 4.51 -26.99 3.84
CA ARG A 75 3.37 -26.72 4.73
C ARG A 75 3.81 -25.96 6.00
N GLY A 76 4.59 -24.90 5.84
CA GLY A 76 5.31 -24.19 6.90
C GLY A 76 4.91 -22.73 7.01
N TRP A 77 5.45 -22.08 8.03
CA TRP A 77 5.29 -20.66 8.31
C TRP A 77 6.60 -19.95 8.03
N TRP A 78 6.56 -18.77 7.42
CA TRP A 78 7.77 -18.01 7.12
C TRP A 78 7.66 -16.55 7.56
N PRO A 79 8.77 -15.96 8.00
CA PRO A 79 8.77 -14.59 8.47
C PRO A 79 8.76 -13.59 7.31
N GLY A 80 8.10 -12.44 7.51
CA GLY A 80 8.24 -11.28 6.65
C GLY A 80 7.95 -9.98 7.40
N GLY A 81 8.99 -9.22 7.73
CA GLY A 81 8.87 -7.92 8.40
C GLY A 81 8.24 -8.09 9.78
N ASP A 82 7.15 -7.36 10.01
CA ASP A 82 6.33 -7.44 11.21
C ASP A 82 5.19 -8.48 11.09
N LYS A 83 5.33 -9.46 10.19
CA LYS A 83 4.33 -10.52 9.96
C LYS A 83 4.94 -11.93 9.96
N LEU A 84 4.10 -12.91 10.29
CA LEU A 84 4.29 -14.32 9.97
C LEU A 84 3.31 -14.74 8.88
N TRP A 85 3.82 -15.29 7.79
CA TRP A 85 3.02 -15.71 6.65
C TRP A 85 2.73 -17.20 6.70
N GLY A 86 1.52 -17.56 6.30
CA GLY A 86 1.04 -18.93 6.19
C GLY A 86 0.29 -19.18 4.88
N SER A 87 -0.16 -20.42 4.73
CA SER A 87 -1.02 -20.86 3.64
C SER A 87 -2.49 -20.55 3.95
N GLY A 88 -3.31 -20.41 2.90
CA GLY A 88 -4.72 -20.01 3.00
C GLY A 88 -4.92 -18.50 2.83
N LYS A 89 -6.17 -18.08 2.67
CA LYS A 89 -6.57 -16.68 2.41
C LYS A 89 -6.73 -15.88 3.71
N GLY A 90 -7.32 -16.49 4.72
CA GLY A 90 -7.70 -15.78 5.93
C GLY A 90 -8.44 -16.61 6.97
N LEU A 91 -9.13 -15.91 7.87
CA LEU A 91 -9.91 -16.53 8.94
C LEU A 91 -11.12 -17.30 8.42
N GLU A 92 -11.66 -16.90 7.27
CA GLU A 92 -12.75 -17.58 6.57
C GLU A 92 -12.38 -18.97 6.06
N ASP A 93 -11.09 -19.29 5.94
CA ASP A 93 -10.62 -20.62 5.53
C ASP A 93 -10.43 -21.56 6.73
N ILE A 94 -10.49 -21.06 7.97
CA ILE A 94 -10.23 -21.87 9.17
C ILE A 94 -11.46 -22.72 9.52
N ASN A 95 -11.25 -24.02 9.65
CA ASN A 95 -12.25 -25.01 10.05
C ASN A 95 -11.62 -26.12 10.90
N GLU A 96 -12.45 -27.03 11.42
CA GLU A 96 -12.01 -28.10 12.33
C GLU A 96 -10.89 -28.99 11.74
N ASP A 97 -10.87 -29.20 10.42
CA ASP A 97 -9.89 -30.06 9.74
C ASP A 97 -8.50 -29.41 9.65
N ASN A 98 -8.43 -28.07 9.58
CA ASN A 98 -7.18 -27.35 9.35
C ASN A 98 -6.74 -26.44 10.51
N ILE A 99 -7.57 -26.28 11.55
CA ILE A 99 -7.34 -25.35 12.67
C ILE A 99 -6.00 -25.58 13.38
N GLY A 100 -5.53 -26.83 13.43
CA GLY A 100 -4.23 -27.19 14.00
C GLY A 100 -3.04 -26.49 13.31
N TYR A 101 -3.11 -26.29 11.98
CA TYR A 101 -2.10 -25.57 11.21
C TYR A 101 -2.03 -24.09 11.65
N TYR A 102 -3.19 -23.44 11.76
CA TYR A 102 -3.29 -22.04 12.16
C TYR A 102 -2.86 -21.82 13.61
N ASN A 103 -3.24 -22.71 14.52
CA ASN A 103 -2.77 -22.68 15.91
C ASN A 103 -1.25 -22.82 16.02
N ALA A 104 -0.64 -23.69 15.21
CA ALA A 104 0.81 -23.79 15.13
C ALA A 104 1.45 -22.48 14.65
N GLY A 105 0.80 -21.78 13.71
CA GLY A 105 1.18 -20.43 13.29
C GLY A 105 1.18 -19.41 14.42
N MET A 106 0.11 -19.37 15.23
CA MET A 106 0.02 -18.49 16.40
C MET A 106 1.12 -18.77 17.44
N ARG A 107 1.48 -20.05 17.66
CA ARG A 107 2.62 -20.41 18.52
C ARG A 107 3.94 -19.92 17.94
N ALA A 108 4.17 -20.15 16.66
CA ALA A 108 5.38 -19.67 15.98
C ALA A 108 5.45 -18.13 16.01
N ALA A 109 4.29 -17.47 15.90
CA ALA A 109 4.18 -16.03 15.95
C ALA A 109 4.50 -15.47 17.35
N ARG A 110 4.00 -16.11 18.41
CA ARG A 110 4.30 -15.76 19.81
C ARG A 110 5.79 -15.73 20.10
N ALA A 111 6.55 -16.71 19.59
CA ALA A 111 7.99 -16.78 19.78
C ALA A 111 8.73 -15.53 19.25
N ARG A 112 8.12 -14.79 18.32
CA ARG A 112 8.66 -13.58 17.69
C ARG A 112 8.06 -12.29 18.25
N CYS A 113 6.90 -12.39 18.91
CA CYS A 113 6.23 -11.28 19.58
C CYS A 113 7.09 -10.70 20.71
N GLY A 114 7.84 -11.55 21.42
CA GLY A 114 8.79 -11.12 22.45
C GLY A 114 8.13 -10.74 23.77
N GLY A 115 7.95 -9.43 24.01
CA GLY A 115 7.66 -8.82 25.31
C GLY A 115 6.18 -8.65 25.67
N PRO A 116 5.88 -8.11 26.87
CA PRO A 116 4.52 -7.90 27.35
C PRO A 116 3.75 -6.81 26.59
N ASP A 117 4.44 -6.04 25.74
CA ASP A 117 3.96 -4.95 24.90
C ASP A 117 3.61 -5.38 23.47
N CYS A 118 3.45 -6.68 23.25
CA CYS A 118 3.14 -7.25 21.95
C CYS A 118 1.73 -7.86 21.91
N ALA A 119 1.03 -7.66 20.79
CA ALA A 119 -0.20 -8.37 20.44
C ALA A 119 -0.03 -9.10 19.10
N LEU A 120 -0.61 -10.29 18.99
CA LEU A 120 -0.71 -11.03 17.74
C LEU A 120 -2.09 -10.78 17.13
N ILE A 121 -2.14 -10.31 15.89
CA ILE A 121 -3.39 -9.87 15.27
C ILE A 121 -3.57 -10.55 13.92
N VAL A 122 -4.76 -11.10 13.69
CA VAL A 122 -5.22 -11.52 12.36
C VAL A 122 -6.49 -10.74 12.04
N ASN A 123 -6.45 -10.00 10.93
CA ASN A 123 -7.57 -9.17 10.51
C ASN A 123 -8.55 -9.97 9.62
N PRO A 124 -9.87 -9.70 9.72
CA PRO A 124 -10.87 -10.38 8.93
C PRO A 124 -10.86 -9.89 7.47
N MET A 125 -11.63 -10.58 6.63
CA MET A 125 -11.95 -10.14 5.28
C MET A 125 -12.46 -8.68 5.31
N HIS A 126 -11.98 -7.86 4.37
CA HIS A 126 -12.17 -6.39 4.26
C HIS A 126 -11.33 -5.49 5.18
N HIS A 127 -10.59 -6.04 6.14
CA HIS A 127 -9.72 -5.26 7.02
C HIS A 127 -8.23 -5.63 6.91
N ARG A 128 -7.92 -6.57 6.01
CA ARG A 128 -6.55 -6.95 5.63
C ARG A 128 -6.14 -6.31 4.31
N THR A 129 -4.84 -6.16 4.09
CA THR A 129 -4.28 -5.55 2.87
C THR A 129 -3.90 -6.53 1.77
N VAL A 130 -3.90 -7.84 2.07
CA VAL A 130 -3.54 -8.92 1.14
C VAL A 130 -4.37 -10.17 1.39
N GLU A 131 -4.65 -10.93 0.33
CA GLU A 131 -5.46 -12.18 0.32
C GLU A 131 -4.62 -13.43 0.60
N GLN A 132 -3.73 -13.32 1.59
CA GLN A 132 -2.93 -14.43 2.08
C GLN A 132 -2.91 -14.37 3.61
N PHE A 133 -3.03 -15.52 4.26
CA PHE A 133 -3.05 -15.59 5.70
C PHE A 133 -1.74 -15.06 6.29
N HIS A 134 -1.85 -14.09 7.19
CA HIS A 134 -0.71 -13.55 7.92
C HIS A 134 -1.10 -13.13 9.34
N ILE A 135 -0.15 -13.27 10.26
CA ILE A 135 -0.27 -12.87 11.66
C ILE A 135 0.64 -11.66 11.86
N HIS A 136 0.07 -10.53 12.28
CA HIS A 136 0.81 -9.32 12.59
C HIS A 136 1.40 -9.40 14.01
N PHE A 137 2.65 -8.96 14.17
CA PHE A 137 3.26 -8.66 15.46
C PHE A 137 3.10 -7.16 15.74
N ALA A 138 2.11 -6.79 16.55
CA ALA A 138 1.86 -5.40 16.90
C ALA A 138 2.52 -5.07 18.24
N HIS A 139 3.69 -4.43 18.18
CA HIS A 139 4.31 -3.79 19.35
C HIS A 139 3.69 -2.41 19.57
N TYR A 140 2.90 -2.26 20.62
CA TYR A 140 2.18 -1.01 20.84
C TYR A 140 3.07 0.03 21.53
N GLN A 141 3.33 1.13 20.81
CA GLN A 141 4.16 2.25 21.30
C GLN A 141 3.33 3.41 21.89
N GLY A 142 2.00 3.34 21.80
CA GLY A 142 1.06 4.37 22.24
C GLY A 142 0.18 3.94 23.41
N LYS A 143 -0.63 4.88 23.92
CA LYS A 143 -1.51 4.63 25.08
C LYS A 143 -2.63 3.64 24.78
N TYR A 144 -3.20 3.65 23.56
CA TYR A 144 -4.39 2.86 23.25
C TYR A 144 -4.21 1.36 23.48
N GLY A 145 -3.16 0.74 22.91
CA GLY A 145 -2.90 -0.69 23.11
C GLY A 145 -2.65 -1.06 24.57
N ALA A 146 -1.89 -0.21 25.30
CA ALA A 146 -1.63 -0.40 26.72
C ALA A 146 -2.90 -0.25 27.59
N ASP A 147 -3.74 0.75 27.31
CA ASP A 147 -4.99 1.01 28.01
C ASP A 147 -6.01 -0.12 27.74
N LEU A 148 -6.10 -0.59 26.50
CA LEU A 148 -6.95 -1.72 26.12
C LEU A 148 -6.51 -3.01 26.82
N LYS A 149 -5.20 -3.33 26.81
CA LYS A 149 -4.69 -4.49 27.56
C LYS A 149 -4.96 -4.36 29.05
N SER A 150 -4.71 -3.20 29.66
CA SER A 150 -4.99 -2.97 31.09
C SER A 150 -6.47 -3.16 31.42
N LYS A 151 -7.36 -2.69 30.54
CA LYS A 151 -8.81 -2.90 30.67
C LYS A 151 -9.17 -4.38 30.62
N LEU A 152 -8.67 -5.10 29.62
CA LEU A 152 -8.88 -6.54 29.46
C LEU A 152 -8.38 -7.31 30.70
N GLU A 153 -7.20 -6.96 31.22
CA GLU A 153 -6.64 -7.60 32.42
C GLU A 153 -7.49 -7.35 33.66
N LYS A 154 -7.99 -6.12 33.87
CA LYS A 154 -8.91 -5.81 34.98
C LYS A 154 -10.19 -6.64 34.92
N MET A 155 -10.69 -6.89 33.71
CA MET A 155 -11.92 -7.65 33.50
C MET A 155 -11.70 -9.16 33.70
N LEU A 156 -10.55 -9.70 33.28
CA LEU A 156 -10.34 -11.16 33.17
C LEU A 156 -9.43 -11.78 34.23
N CYS A 157 -8.45 -11.04 34.79
CA CYS A 157 -7.39 -11.63 35.61
C CYS A 157 -7.78 -11.89 37.07
N ASN A 158 -8.91 -11.33 37.55
CA ASN A 158 -9.31 -11.36 38.97
C ASN A 158 -10.16 -12.57 39.38
N GLY A 159 -10.04 -13.70 38.69
CA GLY A 159 -10.47 -15.01 39.17
C GLY A 159 -11.98 -15.31 39.19
N LYS A 160 -12.86 -14.42 38.71
CA LYS A 160 -14.32 -14.64 38.76
C LYS A 160 -14.88 -15.45 37.58
N THR A 161 -14.14 -15.58 36.49
CA THR A 161 -14.59 -16.26 35.26
C THR A 161 -13.39 -16.87 34.53
N LYS A 162 -12.66 -17.79 35.17
CA LYS A 162 -11.73 -18.64 34.41
C LYS A 162 -12.58 -19.42 33.41
N SER A 163 -12.32 -19.27 32.10
CA SER A 163 -12.97 -19.92 30.94
C SER A 163 -14.29 -19.35 30.38
N ALA A 164 -14.88 -18.27 30.93
CA ALA A 164 -16.07 -17.67 30.31
C ALA A 164 -15.71 -16.42 29.49
N TRP A 165 -16.17 -16.39 28.24
CA TRP A 165 -16.07 -15.22 27.39
C TRP A 165 -16.93 -14.06 27.93
N ILE A 166 -16.33 -12.88 28.01
CA ILE A 166 -16.98 -11.67 28.51
C ILE A 166 -17.37 -10.71 27.39
N HIS A 167 -18.40 -9.91 27.63
CA HIS A 167 -18.94 -8.93 26.69
C HIS A 167 -18.95 -7.53 27.32
N GLY A 168 -19.07 -6.49 26.49
CA GLY A 168 -19.35 -5.13 26.93
C GLY A 168 -18.10 -4.27 27.14
N GLY A 169 -18.16 -3.03 26.62
CA GLY A 169 -17.07 -2.06 26.73
C GLY A 169 -15.82 -2.37 25.89
N LEU A 170 -15.81 -3.47 25.13
CA LEU A 170 -14.74 -3.78 24.18
C LEU A 170 -15.01 -3.11 22.83
N PRO A 171 -13.96 -2.74 22.08
CA PRO A 171 -14.11 -2.19 20.74
C PRO A 171 -14.86 -3.15 19.82
N CYS A 172 -15.61 -2.60 18.86
CA CYS A 172 -16.27 -3.35 17.78
C CYS A 172 -17.18 -4.48 18.25
N HIS A 173 -17.96 -4.22 19.29
CA HIS A 173 -18.85 -5.22 19.91
C HIS A 173 -18.12 -6.51 20.30
N GLY A 174 -16.83 -6.36 20.65
CA GLY A 174 -15.95 -7.49 20.86
C GLY A 174 -16.25 -8.29 22.12
N THR A 175 -15.63 -9.46 22.18
CA THR A 175 -15.66 -10.36 23.32
C THR A 175 -14.24 -10.82 23.62
N ALA A 176 -13.96 -11.16 24.87
CA ALA A 176 -12.64 -11.65 25.25
C ALA A 176 -12.71 -12.82 26.23
N SER A 177 -11.70 -13.66 26.22
CA SER A 177 -11.53 -14.77 27.15
C SER A 177 -10.08 -14.86 27.61
N TYR A 178 -9.87 -15.43 28.80
CA TYR A 178 -8.54 -15.67 29.35
C TYR A 178 -8.24 -17.17 29.38
N ALA A 179 -7.05 -17.53 28.92
CA ALA A 179 -6.48 -18.86 29.06
C ALA A 179 -5.15 -18.79 29.82
N GLU A 180 -4.91 -19.77 30.69
CA GLU A 180 -3.62 -19.96 31.32
C GLU A 180 -2.58 -20.42 30.28
N GLY A 181 -1.35 -19.90 30.36
CA GLY A 181 -0.35 -20.13 29.32
C GLY A 181 -0.73 -19.54 27.96
N PHE A 182 -0.39 -20.24 26.87
CA PHE A 182 -0.73 -19.83 25.50
C PHE A 182 -1.56 -20.94 24.84
N PRO A 183 -2.85 -20.71 24.59
CA PRO A 183 -3.77 -21.74 24.13
C PRO A 183 -3.61 -22.01 22.62
N ASP A 184 -4.35 -23.01 22.15
CA ASP A 184 -4.77 -23.10 20.76
C ASP A 184 -5.74 -21.94 20.44
N VAL A 185 -5.16 -20.80 20.03
CA VAL A 185 -5.86 -19.50 19.87
C VAL A 185 -7.13 -19.60 19.03
N PHE A 186 -7.06 -20.21 17.84
CA PHE A 186 -8.20 -20.30 16.95
C PHE A 186 -9.22 -21.32 17.43
N SER A 187 -8.78 -22.41 18.07
CA SER A 187 -9.70 -23.38 18.69
C SER A 187 -10.53 -22.72 19.78
N LEU A 188 -9.88 -21.96 20.67
CA LEU A 188 -10.59 -21.19 21.70
C LEU A 188 -11.52 -20.14 21.06
N ALA A 189 -11.07 -19.44 20.02
CA ALA A 189 -11.88 -18.45 19.31
C ALA A 189 -13.15 -19.06 18.69
N MET A 190 -13.05 -20.23 18.07
CA MET A 190 -14.18 -20.91 17.41
C MET A 190 -15.22 -21.46 18.40
N GLU A 191 -14.93 -21.55 19.70
CA GLU A 191 -15.96 -21.82 20.72
C GLU A 191 -17.07 -20.75 20.74
N LYS A 192 -16.81 -19.55 20.19
CA LYS A 192 -17.81 -18.49 20.02
C LYS A 192 -18.62 -18.56 18.72
N GLY A 193 -18.32 -19.51 17.85
CA GLY A 193 -18.90 -19.64 16.52
C GLY A 193 -17.94 -19.19 15.43
N SER A 194 -18.47 -18.82 14.27
CA SER A 194 -17.66 -18.40 13.12
C SER A 194 -16.79 -17.19 13.45
N ILE A 195 -15.55 -17.22 12.94
CA ILE A 195 -14.55 -16.16 13.11
C ILE A 195 -14.18 -15.48 11.78
N ASP A 196 -14.87 -15.80 10.69
CA ASP A 196 -14.67 -15.24 9.34
C ASP A 196 -14.62 -13.70 9.29
N HIS A 197 -15.42 -13.05 10.13
CA HIS A 197 -15.57 -11.61 10.21
C HIS A 197 -15.02 -11.01 11.52
N ALA A 198 -14.32 -11.80 12.33
CA ALA A 198 -13.70 -11.33 13.57
C ALA A 198 -12.22 -11.02 13.38
N SER A 199 -11.73 -9.87 13.84
CA SER A 199 -10.31 -9.75 14.15
C SER A 199 -9.99 -10.63 15.34
N VAL A 200 -9.05 -11.57 15.18
CA VAL A 200 -8.56 -12.44 16.26
C VAL A 200 -7.30 -11.82 16.83
N ILE A 201 -7.35 -11.41 18.09
CA ILE A 201 -6.27 -10.72 18.78
C ILE A 201 -5.85 -11.56 19.98
N ALA A 202 -4.61 -12.06 19.97
CA ALA A 202 -4.01 -12.66 21.16
C ALA A 202 -3.12 -11.61 21.84
N TRP A 203 -3.29 -11.46 23.15
CA TRP A 203 -2.49 -10.62 24.04
C TRP A 203 -1.62 -11.52 24.91
N PRO A 204 -0.42 -11.94 24.46
CA PRO A 204 0.45 -12.79 25.24
C PRO A 204 0.94 -12.07 26.49
N SER A 205 1.38 -12.85 27.48
CA SER A 205 1.96 -12.34 28.72
C SER A 205 1.00 -11.38 29.45
N SER A 206 -0.27 -11.78 29.54
CA SER A 206 -1.31 -11.08 30.28
C SER A 206 -1.43 -11.62 31.71
N CYS A 207 -2.07 -10.86 32.59
CA CYS A 207 -2.31 -11.25 33.99
C CYS A 207 -1.00 -11.53 34.76
N GLY A 208 -0.03 -10.63 34.64
CA GLY A 208 1.29 -10.79 35.26
C GLY A 208 2.14 -11.88 34.59
N GLY A 209 1.92 -12.12 33.29
CA GLY A 209 2.67 -13.10 32.49
C GLY A 209 2.16 -14.54 32.60
N LYS A 210 1.07 -14.79 33.35
CA LYS A 210 0.55 -16.14 33.62
C LYS A 210 -0.25 -16.73 32.47
N GLY A 211 -0.75 -15.90 31.56
CA GLY A 211 -1.59 -16.40 30.49
C GLY A 211 -1.75 -15.46 29.31
N THR A 212 -2.74 -15.77 28.49
CA THR A 212 -3.04 -15.08 27.24
C THR A 212 -4.51 -14.69 27.26
N ILE A 213 -4.78 -13.43 26.94
CA ILE A 213 -6.15 -12.97 26.67
C ILE A 213 -6.38 -13.07 25.16
N ILE A 214 -7.48 -13.70 24.75
CA ILE A 214 -7.93 -13.73 23.36
C ILE A 214 -9.12 -12.79 23.26
N GLU A 215 -9.04 -11.83 22.34
CA GLU A 215 -10.08 -10.86 22.03
C GLU A 215 -10.54 -11.07 20.58
N LEU A 216 -11.86 -11.10 20.40
CA LEU A 216 -12.52 -11.09 19.09
C LEU A 216 -13.19 -9.74 18.91
N ALA A 217 -12.84 -9.03 17.84
CA ALA A 217 -13.46 -7.76 17.46
C ALA A 217 -14.17 -7.93 16.11
N PHE A 218 -15.51 -7.83 16.10
CA PHE A 218 -16.30 -8.20 14.93
C PHE A 218 -16.45 -7.03 13.94
N HIS A 219 -16.35 -7.34 12.64
CA HIS A 219 -16.53 -6.42 11.53
C HIS A 219 -15.63 -5.16 11.57
N CYS A 220 -14.48 -5.25 12.24
CA CYS A 220 -13.53 -4.15 12.31
C CYS A 220 -12.09 -4.69 12.44
N SER A 221 -11.11 -3.79 12.27
CA SER A 221 -9.76 -3.99 12.79
C SER A 221 -9.38 -2.80 13.67
N ILE A 222 -8.73 -3.11 14.79
CA ILE A 222 -8.12 -2.15 15.71
C ILE A 222 -6.59 -2.21 15.68
N GLU A 223 -6.00 -2.89 14.69
CA GLU A 223 -4.55 -3.08 14.57
C GLU A 223 -3.82 -1.74 14.66
N HIS A 224 -4.27 -0.73 13.91
CA HIS A 224 -3.60 0.57 13.84
C HIS A 224 -3.73 1.39 15.13
N GLN A 225 -4.87 1.27 15.82
CA GLN A 225 -5.07 1.86 17.13
C GLN A 225 -4.13 1.21 18.15
N ILE A 226 -3.99 -0.12 18.12
CA ILE A 226 -3.06 -0.87 18.98
C ILE A 226 -1.62 -0.44 18.68
N ARG A 227 -1.20 -0.44 17.42
CA ARG A 227 0.14 0.00 16.99
C ARG A 227 0.44 1.46 17.34
N GLY A 228 -0.59 2.29 17.46
CA GLY A 228 -0.48 3.72 17.74
C GLY A 228 -0.17 4.56 16.50
N ASP A 229 -0.42 4.01 15.31
CA ASP A 229 -0.30 4.73 14.03
C ASP A 229 -1.67 5.18 13.46
N PHE A 230 -2.73 5.02 14.27
CA PHE A 230 -4.06 5.57 14.01
C PHE A 230 -4.20 7.04 14.43
N ASP A 231 -4.80 7.86 13.57
CA ASP A 231 -5.15 9.26 13.90
C ASP A 231 -6.62 9.55 13.55
N ALA A 232 -7.42 9.74 14.60
CA ALA A 232 -8.87 9.95 14.52
C ALA A 232 -9.27 11.25 13.79
N ARG A 233 -8.34 12.19 13.55
CA ARG A 233 -8.61 13.42 12.81
C ARG A 233 -8.79 13.18 11.31
N PHE A 234 -8.35 12.03 10.79
CA PHE A 234 -8.39 11.69 9.38
C PHE A 234 -9.40 10.56 9.14
N ARG A 235 -10.33 10.71 8.18
CA ARG A 235 -11.44 9.75 7.98
C ARG A 235 -10.99 8.34 7.62
N CYS A 236 -9.77 8.18 7.13
CA CYS A 236 -9.20 6.88 6.78
C CYS A 236 -8.21 6.34 7.80
N GLY A 237 -8.02 6.99 8.96
CA GLY A 237 -7.34 6.42 10.12
C GLY A 237 -5.83 6.13 10.01
N TYR A 238 -5.22 6.02 8.83
CA TYR A 238 -3.81 5.61 8.70
C TYR A 238 -2.85 6.79 8.70
N THR A 239 -2.04 6.93 9.75
CA THR A 239 -0.79 7.67 9.70
C THR A 239 0.37 6.70 9.81
N LYS A 240 0.71 5.98 8.72
CA LYS A 240 1.93 5.15 8.71
C LYS A 240 3.08 6.06 9.14
N LYS A 241 3.63 5.84 10.34
CA LYS A 241 4.79 6.59 10.84
C LYS A 241 5.86 6.42 9.78
N GLN A 242 6.22 7.52 9.11
CA GLN A 242 7.32 7.44 8.15
C GLN A 242 8.58 7.13 8.96
N LEU A 243 9.04 5.89 8.87
CA LEU A 243 10.33 5.53 9.44
C LEU A 243 11.42 6.39 8.77
N PRO A 244 12.38 6.92 9.54
CA PRO A 244 13.56 7.55 8.97
C PRO A 244 14.21 6.64 7.94
N LEU A 245 14.80 7.21 6.89
CA LEU A 245 15.38 6.42 5.80
C LEU A 245 16.42 5.41 6.32
N GLU A 246 17.25 5.81 7.28
CA GLU A 246 18.26 4.92 7.87
C GLU A 246 17.64 3.71 8.59
N VAL A 247 16.49 3.90 9.24
CA VAL A 247 15.74 2.79 9.85
C VAL A 247 15.18 1.86 8.77
N LYS A 248 14.68 2.41 7.64
CA LYS A 248 14.23 1.59 6.51
C LYS A 248 15.38 0.81 5.87
N LYS A 249 16.56 1.42 5.73
CA LYS A 249 17.77 0.74 5.23
C LYS A 249 18.18 -0.44 6.09
N ALA A 250 18.11 -0.29 7.41
CA ALA A 250 18.39 -1.38 8.33
C ALA A 250 17.34 -2.51 8.27
N LEU A 251 16.07 -2.16 8.12
CA LEU A 251 14.97 -3.14 8.13
C LEU A 251 14.77 -3.86 6.79
N TYR A 252 15.14 -3.23 5.67
CA TYR A 252 14.85 -3.74 4.32
C TYR A 252 16.11 -3.70 3.42
N PRO A 253 17.21 -4.37 3.80
CA PRO A 253 18.48 -4.26 3.08
C PRO A 253 18.38 -4.71 1.62
N ASP A 254 17.64 -5.78 1.31
CA ASP A 254 17.48 -6.29 -0.06
C ASP A 254 16.70 -5.32 -0.97
N PHE A 255 15.69 -4.67 -0.41
CA PHE A 255 14.88 -3.65 -1.11
C PHE A 255 15.63 -2.33 -1.29
N ILE A 256 16.55 -1.99 -0.38
CA ILE A 256 17.45 -0.87 -0.59
C ILE A 256 18.56 -1.24 -1.60
N ALA A 257 19.01 -2.50 -1.60
CA ALA A 257 20.00 -3.01 -2.55
C ALA A 257 19.46 -3.18 -3.99
N SER A 258 18.17 -2.97 -4.24
CA SER A 258 17.60 -2.94 -5.60
C SER A 258 17.79 -1.60 -6.31
N SER A 259 18.20 -0.53 -5.58
CA SER A 259 18.51 0.78 -6.14
C SER A 259 19.84 1.28 -5.58
N PRO A 260 20.84 1.66 -6.41
CA PRO A 260 22.10 2.20 -5.92
C PRO A 260 21.95 3.44 -5.01
N ARG A 261 20.81 4.15 -5.12
CA ARG A 261 20.49 5.33 -4.31
C ARG A 261 19.63 5.00 -3.09
N GLY A 262 19.18 3.75 -2.93
CA GLY A 262 18.21 3.36 -1.91
C GLY A 262 16.85 4.06 -2.06
N LEU A 263 16.55 4.53 -3.26
CA LEU A 263 15.32 5.25 -3.60
C LEU A 263 14.35 4.33 -4.32
N VAL A 264 13.07 4.56 -4.05
CA VAL A 264 11.96 3.87 -4.69
C VAL A 264 11.38 4.77 -5.79
N PRO A 265 10.89 4.18 -6.90
CA PRO A 265 10.72 2.76 -7.13
C PRO A 265 11.95 2.12 -7.78
N SER A 266 12.06 0.81 -7.63
CA SER A 266 12.99 -0.06 -8.36
C SER A 266 12.29 -1.38 -8.62
N VAL A 267 12.48 -1.98 -9.79
CA VAL A 267 11.98 -3.33 -10.12
C VAL A 267 13.16 -4.26 -10.32
N ALA A 268 12.99 -5.52 -9.92
CA ALA A 268 13.80 -6.62 -10.42
C ALA A 268 12.92 -7.46 -11.36
N ASP A 269 13.52 -8.16 -12.31
CA ASP A 269 12.81 -9.14 -13.13
C ASP A 269 13.28 -10.57 -12.81
N SER A 270 12.65 -11.56 -13.46
CA SER A 270 12.98 -12.97 -13.27
C SER A 270 14.42 -13.35 -13.65
N ASN A 271 15.11 -12.50 -14.43
CA ASN A 271 16.51 -12.70 -14.81
C ASN A 271 17.47 -12.09 -13.79
N GLY A 272 16.94 -11.36 -12.79
CA GLY A 272 17.73 -10.64 -11.80
C GLY A 272 18.18 -9.26 -12.26
N ASP A 273 17.71 -8.79 -13.43
CA ASP A 273 18.00 -7.44 -13.92
C ASP A 273 17.23 -6.42 -13.08
N LYS A 274 17.90 -5.32 -12.72
CA LYS A 274 17.36 -4.29 -11.83
C LYS A 274 17.23 -2.96 -12.57
N VAL A 275 16.06 -2.34 -12.49
CA VAL A 275 15.80 -1.00 -13.03
C VAL A 275 15.26 -0.10 -11.92
N TRP A 276 15.80 1.12 -11.82
CA TRP A 276 15.39 2.13 -10.84
C TRP A 276 15.16 3.48 -11.53
N GLU A 277 14.65 4.46 -10.78
CA GLU A 277 14.07 5.72 -11.29
C GLU A 277 12.70 5.51 -11.94
N SER A 278 11.64 6.20 -11.48
CA SER A 278 10.30 5.79 -11.94
C SER A 278 10.06 5.95 -13.43
N LEU A 279 10.54 7.01 -14.07
CA LEU A 279 10.30 7.18 -15.51
C LEU A 279 11.06 6.13 -16.33
N HIS A 280 12.24 5.71 -15.87
CA HIS A 280 12.99 4.61 -16.46
C HIS A 280 12.31 3.27 -16.19
N VAL A 281 11.73 3.07 -15.01
CA VAL A 281 10.91 1.88 -14.70
C VAL A 281 9.66 1.83 -15.58
N VAL A 282 8.96 2.95 -15.79
CA VAL A 282 7.80 3.02 -16.70
C VAL A 282 8.21 2.66 -18.12
N GLN A 283 9.32 3.24 -18.60
CA GLN A 283 9.86 2.91 -19.92
C GLN A 283 10.27 1.44 -20.02
N TYR A 284 10.94 0.89 -19.01
CA TYR A 284 11.32 -0.51 -18.98
C TYR A 284 10.10 -1.43 -19.05
N ILE A 285 9.05 -1.16 -18.26
CA ILE A 285 7.79 -1.92 -18.30
C ILE A 285 7.19 -1.85 -19.70
N ASP A 286 7.10 -0.65 -20.29
CA ASP A 286 6.59 -0.47 -21.65
C ASP A 286 7.42 -1.25 -22.68
N GLU A 287 8.74 -1.20 -22.63
CA GLU A 287 9.61 -1.88 -23.61
C GLU A 287 9.70 -3.40 -23.38
N ARG A 288 9.59 -3.86 -22.13
CA ARG A 288 9.74 -5.27 -21.74
C ARG A 288 8.50 -6.10 -22.03
N PHE A 289 7.33 -5.50 -21.90
CA PHE A 289 6.03 -6.14 -22.08
C PHE A 289 5.34 -5.56 -23.30
N ASP A 290 5.34 -6.32 -24.41
CA ASP A 290 4.75 -5.89 -25.68
C ASP A 290 3.22 -6.06 -25.67
N HIS A 291 2.56 -5.26 -24.82
CA HIS A 291 1.11 -5.30 -24.64
C HIS A 291 0.52 -3.88 -24.61
N PRO A 292 -0.56 -3.62 -25.37
CA PRO A 292 -1.21 -2.31 -25.37
C PRO A 292 -2.03 -2.06 -24.09
N PRO A 293 -2.29 -0.79 -23.75
CA PRO A 293 -1.79 0.41 -24.40
C PRO A 293 -0.29 0.65 -24.16
N TYR A 294 0.36 1.15 -25.20
CA TYR A 294 1.77 1.51 -25.17
C TYR A 294 1.96 2.94 -24.65
N PHE A 295 2.82 3.12 -23.65
CA PHE A 295 3.11 4.43 -23.07
C PHE A 295 4.10 5.24 -23.91
N LEU A 296 4.82 4.58 -24.79
CA LEU A 296 5.72 5.17 -25.77
C LEU A 296 5.32 4.80 -27.20
N PRO A 297 5.35 5.73 -28.16
CA PRO A 297 5.15 5.41 -29.56
C PRO A 297 6.17 4.37 -30.07
N ARG A 298 5.70 3.26 -30.64
CA ARG A 298 6.57 2.17 -31.15
C ARG A 298 7.31 2.51 -32.44
N ASN A 299 6.68 3.23 -33.36
CA ASN A 299 7.21 3.51 -34.71
C ASN A 299 7.40 5.00 -35.02
N ASP A 300 7.53 5.84 -34.00
CA ASP A 300 7.72 7.28 -34.17
C ASP A 300 8.77 7.81 -33.17
N PRO A 301 10.06 7.84 -33.55
CA PRO A 301 11.14 8.22 -32.64
C PRO A 301 11.03 9.68 -32.20
N VAL A 302 10.48 10.56 -33.05
CA VAL A 302 10.27 11.98 -32.72
C VAL A 302 9.20 12.12 -31.64
N LYS A 303 8.04 11.46 -31.80
CA LYS A 303 7.01 11.48 -30.76
C LYS A 303 7.49 10.82 -29.47
N ARG A 304 8.32 9.77 -29.55
CA ARG A 304 8.94 9.16 -28.36
C ARG A 304 9.85 10.13 -27.63
N ALA A 305 10.67 10.90 -28.35
CA ALA A 305 11.48 11.97 -27.77
C ALA A 305 10.61 13.06 -27.13
N HIS A 306 9.52 13.47 -27.79
CA HIS A 306 8.56 14.44 -27.21
C HIS A 306 7.94 13.93 -25.92
N VAL A 307 7.55 12.64 -25.84
CA VAL A 307 7.03 12.06 -24.60
C VAL A 307 8.04 12.20 -23.47
N ARG A 308 9.33 11.88 -23.71
CA ARG A 308 10.38 12.03 -22.69
C ARG A 308 10.55 13.49 -22.27
N ILE A 309 10.64 14.41 -23.23
CA ILE A 309 10.76 15.86 -22.96
C ILE A 309 9.62 16.36 -22.09
N TRP A 310 8.38 15.96 -22.37
CA TRP A 310 7.21 16.40 -21.62
C TRP A 310 7.08 15.69 -20.25
N SER A 311 7.52 14.44 -20.12
CA SER A 311 7.67 13.79 -18.81
C SER A 311 8.70 14.51 -17.93
N ASP A 312 9.83 14.94 -18.50
CA ASP A 312 10.84 15.73 -17.79
C ASP A 312 10.32 17.14 -17.45
N PHE A 313 9.53 17.75 -18.34
CA PHE A 313 8.88 19.03 -18.06
C PHE A 313 7.97 18.94 -16.81
N VAL A 314 7.23 17.85 -16.68
CA VAL A 314 6.37 17.61 -15.51
C VAL A 314 7.21 17.57 -14.23
N THR A 315 8.33 16.84 -14.19
CA THR A 315 9.18 16.72 -12.99
C THR A 315 9.98 18.00 -12.69
N GLU A 316 10.62 18.57 -13.70
CA GLU A 316 11.57 19.68 -13.54
C GLU A 316 10.91 21.05 -13.44
N LYS A 317 9.70 21.21 -14.01
CA LYS A 317 8.98 22.49 -14.03
C LYS A 317 7.77 22.47 -13.11
N MET A 318 6.79 21.62 -13.40
CA MET A 318 5.51 21.65 -12.67
C MET A 318 5.68 21.19 -11.22
N GLN A 319 6.23 20.00 -11.01
CA GLN A 319 6.42 19.45 -9.66
C GLN A 319 7.36 20.33 -8.83
N LYS A 320 8.52 20.69 -9.38
CA LYS A 320 9.49 21.52 -8.66
C LYS A 320 8.90 22.84 -8.16
N ASN A 321 8.17 23.57 -9.00
CA ASN A 321 7.52 24.82 -8.59
C ASN A 321 6.39 24.59 -7.58
N PHE A 322 5.61 23.50 -7.72
CA PHE A 322 4.64 23.11 -6.69
C PHE A 322 5.31 22.85 -5.34
N TYR A 323 6.46 22.19 -5.31
CA TYR A 323 7.19 21.94 -4.06
C TYR A 323 7.80 23.21 -3.46
N VAL A 324 8.22 24.19 -4.28
CA VAL A 324 8.58 25.51 -3.76
C VAL A 324 7.37 26.17 -3.10
N LEU A 325 6.22 26.23 -3.79
CA LEU A 325 4.97 26.75 -3.22
C LEU A 325 4.60 26.04 -1.90
N LEU A 326 4.76 24.72 -1.85
CA LEU A 326 4.40 23.92 -0.69
C LEU A 326 5.38 24.07 0.47
N MET A 327 6.69 24.16 0.22
CA MET A 327 7.71 24.07 1.28
C MET A 327 8.28 25.41 1.70
N ASP A 328 8.35 26.40 0.81
CA ASP A 328 8.84 27.73 1.17
C ASP A 328 7.89 28.36 2.20
N GLN A 329 8.44 29.12 3.14
CA GLN A 329 7.68 29.78 4.20
C GLN A 329 7.57 31.30 3.96
N ASP A 330 8.28 31.86 2.98
CA ASP A 330 8.13 33.25 2.56
C ASP A 330 6.87 33.43 1.68
N PRO A 331 5.88 34.27 2.07
CA PRO A 331 4.70 34.54 1.26
C PRO A 331 5.00 35.08 -0.14
N ALA A 332 6.05 35.89 -0.32
CA ALA A 332 6.40 36.44 -1.63
C ALA A 332 6.94 35.35 -2.57
N ALA A 333 7.80 34.48 -2.06
CA ALA A 333 8.29 33.30 -2.77
C ALA A 333 7.15 32.34 -3.13
N GLN A 334 6.21 32.09 -2.21
CA GLN A 334 5.02 31.28 -2.47
C GLN A 334 4.15 31.86 -3.58
N ALA A 335 3.86 33.17 -3.56
CA ALA A 335 3.07 33.83 -4.59
C ALA A 335 3.73 33.69 -5.98
N LYS A 336 5.04 33.94 -6.07
CA LYS A 336 5.81 33.76 -7.31
C LYS A 336 5.82 32.31 -7.79
N ALA A 337 5.97 31.35 -6.87
CA ALA A 337 5.96 29.93 -7.20
C ALA A 337 4.57 29.47 -7.69
N LYS A 338 3.48 29.98 -7.10
CA LYS A 338 2.11 29.74 -7.56
C LYS A 338 1.89 30.24 -9.00
N GLU A 339 2.29 31.48 -9.28
CA GLU A 339 2.16 32.05 -10.62
C GLU A 339 2.98 31.27 -11.65
N THR A 340 4.25 30.96 -11.32
CA THR A 340 5.12 30.16 -12.18
C THR A 340 4.52 28.78 -12.42
N PHE A 341 4.06 28.09 -11.37
CA PHE A 341 3.39 26.79 -11.48
C PHE A 341 2.20 26.85 -12.44
N PHE A 342 1.33 27.87 -12.33
CA PHE A 342 0.21 28.04 -13.23
C PHE A 342 0.63 28.31 -14.68
N GLN A 343 1.69 29.08 -14.90
CA GLN A 343 2.23 29.29 -16.23
C GLN A 343 2.74 27.97 -16.85
N GLU A 344 3.43 27.14 -16.07
CA GLU A 344 3.90 25.83 -16.55
C GLU A 344 2.74 24.87 -16.84
N CYS A 345 1.67 24.89 -16.03
CA CYS A 345 0.44 24.16 -16.33
C CYS A 345 -0.16 24.57 -17.68
N ARG A 346 -0.18 25.87 -18.01
CA ARG A 346 -0.68 26.36 -19.31
C ARG A 346 0.23 25.95 -20.46
N THR A 347 1.54 26.04 -20.28
CA THR A 347 2.52 25.54 -21.27
C THR A 347 2.28 24.06 -21.56
N PHE A 348 2.08 23.25 -20.53
CA PHE A 348 1.75 21.83 -20.68
C PHE A 348 0.41 21.63 -21.41
N ALA A 349 -0.65 22.33 -20.99
CA ALA A 349 -1.98 22.23 -21.60
C ALA A 349 -1.98 22.54 -23.11
N LYS A 350 -1.23 23.58 -23.52
CA LYS A 350 -1.10 24.00 -24.93
C LYS A 350 -0.36 23.00 -25.80
N ALA A 351 0.51 22.19 -25.20
CA ALA A 351 1.23 21.13 -25.88
C ALA A 351 0.43 19.83 -26.02
N MET A 352 -0.64 19.67 -25.24
CA MET A 352 -1.49 18.49 -25.34
C MET A 352 -2.22 18.44 -26.67
N SER A 353 -2.42 17.22 -27.18
CA SER A 353 -3.23 16.99 -28.36
C SER A 353 -4.66 17.53 -28.20
N LYS A 354 -5.22 17.99 -29.33
CA LYS A 354 -6.62 18.42 -29.46
C LYS A 354 -7.57 17.22 -29.46
N ASP A 355 -7.12 16.07 -29.93
CA ASP A 355 -7.90 14.83 -30.07
C ASP A 355 -7.88 13.99 -28.77
N GLY A 356 -7.93 14.67 -27.61
CA GLY A 356 -7.76 14.11 -26.26
C GLY A 356 -8.69 12.95 -25.89
N PRO A 357 -8.61 12.44 -24.64
CA PRO A 357 -8.40 13.28 -23.45
C PRO A 357 -6.96 13.36 -22.93
N TYR A 358 -6.08 12.45 -23.34
CA TYR A 358 -4.71 12.32 -22.85
C TYR A 358 -3.72 13.27 -23.55
N PHE A 359 -2.46 13.26 -23.12
CA PHE A 359 -1.44 14.17 -23.63
C PHE A 359 -1.23 14.02 -25.14
N LEU A 360 -1.06 12.79 -25.64
CA LEU A 360 -0.87 12.53 -27.07
C LEU A 360 -2.17 12.42 -27.87
N GLY A 361 -3.33 12.39 -27.21
CA GLY A 361 -4.63 12.24 -27.87
C GLY A 361 -5.52 11.24 -27.14
N LYS A 362 -5.96 10.20 -27.85
CA LYS A 362 -6.94 9.22 -27.35
C LYS A 362 -6.35 8.18 -26.39
N GLU A 363 -5.06 7.90 -26.50
CA GLU A 363 -4.36 6.88 -25.71
C GLU A 363 -3.49 7.50 -24.62
N ILE A 364 -3.41 6.81 -23.47
CA ILE A 364 -2.57 7.19 -22.35
C ILE A 364 -1.08 7.03 -22.71
N SER A 365 -0.25 7.97 -22.28
CA SER A 365 1.19 7.96 -22.53
C SER A 365 2.00 8.07 -21.24
N MET A 366 3.32 7.87 -21.33
CA MET A 366 4.23 8.08 -20.19
C MET A 366 4.16 9.51 -19.63
N VAL A 367 3.76 10.51 -20.44
CA VAL A 367 3.55 11.89 -19.97
C VAL A 367 2.40 11.96 -18.97
N ASP A 368 1.29 11.28 -19.27
CA ASP A 368 0.12 11.21 -18.39
C ASP A 368 0.48 10.49 -17.09
N ILE A 369 1.22 9.39 -17.20
CA ILE A 369 1.75 8.60 -16.07
C ILE A 369 2.65 9.45 -15.16
N ALA A 370 3.47 10.33 -15.75
CA ALA A 370 4.33 11.25 -15.00
C ALA A 370 3.52 12.31 -14.23
N LEU A 371 2.41 12.81 -14.80
CA LEU A 371 1.65 13.93 -14.24
C LEU A 371 0.59 13.52 -13.23
N PHE A 372 -0.16 12.45 -13.47
CA PHE A 372 -1.37 12.15 -12.68
C PHE A 372 -1.14 12.03 -11.16
N PRO A 373 -0.06 11.41 -10.63
CA PRO A 373 0.10 11.30 -9.19
C PRO A 373 0.31 12.68 -8.58
N PHE A 374 0.95 13.57 -9.32
CA PHE A 374 1.27 14.90 -8.87
C PHE A 374 0.11 15.85 -9.05
N TRP A 375 -0.71 15.70 -10.10
CA TRP A 375 -1.93 16.47 -10.24
C TRP A 375 -2.88 16.27 -9.06
N GLN A 376 -3.07 15.02 -8.62
CA GLN A 376 -3.79 14.70 -7.39
C GLN A 376 -3.26 15.49 -6.18
N ARG A 377 -1.93 15.60 -6.03
CA ARG A 377 -1.29 16.36 -4.95
C ARG A 377 -1.48 17.86 -5.13
N PHE A 378 -1.40 18.37 -6.35
CA PHE A 378 -1.64 19.77 -6.65
C PHE A 378 -3.03 20.19 -6.19
N LEU A 379 -4.05 19.37 -6.48
CA LEU A 379 -5.42 19.59 -6.03
C LEU A 379 -5.56 19.44 -4.51
N TRP A 380 -5.24 18.27 -3.96
CA TRP A 380 -5.61 17.94 -2.58
C TRP A 380 -4.68 18.53 -1.54
N VAL A 381 -3.36 18.42 -1.76
CA VAL A 381 -2.34 18.92 -0.83
C VAL A 381 -2.18 20.43 -1.00
N GLY A 382 -2.15 20.91 -2.25
CA GLY A 382 -2.09 22.33 -2.56
C GLY A 382 -3.32 23.08 -2.06
N GLY A 383 -4.52 22.55 -2.30
CA GLY A 383 -5.76 23.12 -1.78
C GLY A 383 -5.76 23.21 -0.26
N HIS A 384 -5.40 22.12 0.43
CA HIS A 384 -5.42 22.08 1.90
C HIS A 384 -4.38 22.99 2.56
N TYR A 385 -3.12 22.94 2.14
CA TYR A 385 -2.03 23.65 2.85
C TYR A 385 -1.75 25.06 2.31
N ARG A 386 -2.21 25.40 1.10
CA ARG A 386 -1.86 26.65 0.42
C ARG A 386 -3.05 27.35 -0.24
N GLY A 387 -4.28 26.87 -0.05
CA GLY A 387 -5.47 27.45 -0.71
C GLY A 387 -5.31 27.48 -2.23
N LEU A 388 -4.65 26.47 -2.80
CA LEU A 388 -4.39 26.41 -4.23
C LEU A 388 -5.69 26.05 -4.97
N GLU A 389 -6.33 27.05 -5.55
CA GLU A 389 -7.46 26.89 -6.46
C GLU A 389 -6.98 26.95 -7.91
N MET A 390 -7.35 25.95 -8.71
CA MET A 390 -7.00 25.92 -10.13
C MET A 390 -7.81 26.98 -10.90
N PRO A 391 -7.17 27.78 -11.78
CA PRO A 391 -7.88 28.68 -12.68
C PRO A 391 -8.95 27.97 -13.52
N LYS A 392 -9.90 28.73 -14.06
CA LYS A 392 -11.04 28.21 -14.85
C LYS A 392 -10.95 28.58 -16.34
N ASP A 393 -9.80 29.08 -16.79
CA ASP A 393 -9.57 29.40 -18.20
C ASP A 393 -9.47 28.15 -19.10
N ALA A 394 -9.43 28.36 -20.41
CA ALA A 394 -9.46 27.27 -21.40
C ALA A 394 -8.32 26.25 -21.25
N ASP A 395 -7.14 26.68 -20.85
CA ASP A 395 -5.98 25.80 -20.64
C ASP A 395 -6.22 24.90 -19.42
N PHE A 396 -6.76 25.45 -18.33
CA PHE A 396 -7.13 24.65 -17.15
C PHE A 396 -8.38 23.79 -17.37
N GLN A 397 -9.32 24.18 -18.23
CA GLN A 397 -10.41 23.30 -18.65
C GLN A 397 -9.89 22.11 -19.46
N ARG A 398 -8.85 22.28 -20.27
CA ARG A 398 -8.17 21.17 -20.97
C ARG A 398 -7.53 20.18 -19.99
N LEU A 399 -6.91 20.69 -18.92
CA LEU A 399 -6.33 19.87 -17.84
C LEU A 399 -7.42 19.20 -16.99
N GLN A 400 -8.53 19.89 -16.74
CA GLN A 400 -9.68 19.34 -16.03
C GLN A 400 -10.26 18.12 -16.78
N ARG A 401 -10.48 18.22 -18.10
CA ARG A 401 -10.93 17.08 -18.93
C ARG A 401 -9.94 15.91 -18.91
N TRP A 402 -8.65 16.21 -18.94
CA TRP A 402 -7.60 15.18 -18.81
C TRP A 402 -7.65 14.51 -17.44
N TRP A 403 -7.83 15.29 -16.38
CA TRP A 403 -7.91 14.76 -15.02
C TRP A 403 -9.12 13.86 -14.85
N GLU A 404 -10.29 14.26 -15.33
CA GLU A 404 -11.52 13.45 -15.30
C GLU A 404 -11.33 12.11 -16.03
N ALA A 405 -10.75 12.11 -17.23
CA ALA A 405 -10.49 10.88 -17.97
C ALA A 405 -9.43 9.98 -17.31
N THR A 406 -8.41 10.58 -16.70
CA THR A 406 -7.33 9.83 -16.03
C THR A 406 -7.79 9.30 -14.68
N SER A 407 -8.58 10.07 -13.94
CA SER A 407 -9.05 9.72 -12.61
C SER A 407 -10.05 8.57 -12.60
N GLU A 408 -10.76 8.39 -13.72
CA GLU A 408 -11.75 7.32 -13.87
C GLU A 408 -11.14 5.97 -14.27
N ARG A 409 -9.87 5.93 -14.69
CA ARG A 409 -9.21 4.67 -15.09
C ARG A 409 -9.18 3.67 -13.91
N PRO A 410 -9.56 2.39 -14.11
CA PRO A 410 -9.49 1.36 -13.06
C PRO A 410 -8.09 1.25 -12.46
N ALA A 411 -7.08 1.30 -13.33
CA ALA A 411 -5.66 1.36 -12.99
C ALA A 411 -5.36 2.43 -11.94
N PHE A 412 -5.83 3.65 -12.19
CA PHE A 412 -5.56 4.76 -11.29
C PHE A 412 -6.30 4.60 -9.97
N LYS A 413 -7.58 4.24 -10.01
CA LYS A 413 -8.40 4.01 -8.80
C LYS A 413 -7.80 2.97 -7.87
N ALA A 414 -7.22 1.91 -8.41
CA ALA A 414 -6.53 0.88 -7.64
C ALA A 414 -5.30 1.39 -6.87
N THR A 415 -4.72 2.52 -7.31
CA THR A 415 -3.51 3.11 -6.70
C THR A 415 -3.81 4.26 -5.73
N LEU A 416 -5.07 4.66 -5.64
CA LEU A 416 -5.47 5.82 -4.86
C LEU A 416 -5.25 5.57 -3.37
N VAL A 417 -4.49 6.47 -2.75
CA VAL A 417 -4.60 6.67 -1.31
C VAL A 417 -5.76 7.63 -1.05
N CYS A 418 -6.49 7.41 0.02
CA CYS A 418 -7.56 8.33 0.37
C CYS A 418 -7.01 9.75 0.62
N GLN A 419 -7.86 10.76 0.40
CA GLN A 419 -7.47 12.17 0.43
C GLN A 419 -6.86 12.61 1.76
N ASP A 420 -7.53 12.30 2.88
CA ASP A 420 -7.06 12.70 4.21
C ASP A 420 -5.69 12.12 4.54
N ARG A 421 -5.44 10.86 4.14
CA ARG A 421 -4.13 10.20 4.30
C ARG A 421 -3.05 10.89 3.46
N LEU A 422 -3.37 11.23 2.21
CA LEU A 422 -2.43 11.94 1.35
C LEU A 422 -2.07 13.30 1.97
N ILE A 423 -3.06 14.08 2.36
CA ILE A 423 -2.88 15.38 3.01
C ILE A 423 -1.99 15.24 4.25
N SER A 424 -2.35 14.34 5.18
CA SER A 424 -1.60 14.11 6.43
C SER A 424 -0.12 13.80 6.17
N SER A 425 0.18 12.97 5.16
CA SER A 425 1.55 12.59 4.81
C SER A 425 2.43 13.75 4.33
N TYR A 426 1.84 14.89 3.97
CA TYR A 426 2.52 16.09 3.51
C TYR A 426 2.65 17.20 4.56
N GLY A 427 2.13 17.01 5.77
CA GLY A 427 2.20 18.03 6.82
C GLY A 427 3.62 18.47 7.18
N GLN A 428 4.59 17.56 7.19
CA GLN A 428 6.00 17.94 7.40
C GLN A 428 6.57 18.72 6.21
N TYR A 429 6.20 18.37 4.97
CA TYR A 429 6.65 19.12 3.80
C TYR A 429 6.10 20.55 3.83
N SER A 430 4.82 20.71 4.18
CA SER A 430 4.17 22.04 4.19
C SER A 430 4.74 22.99 5.25
N ARG A 431 5.34 22.46 6.32
CA ARG A 431 6.06 23.23 7.35
C ARG A 431 7.57 23.29 7.12
N ASN A 432 8.06 22.77 6.00
CA ASN A 432 9.49 22.66 5.70
C ASN A 432 10.29 21.78 6.71
N GLU A 433 9.64 20.82 7.34
CA GLU A 433 10.19 19.87 8.33
C GLU A 433 10.44 18.47 7.75
N GLY A 434 10.23 18.29 6.43
CA GLY A 434 10.35 16.99 5.78
C GLY A 434 11.75 16.39 5.92
N THR A 435 11.82 15.10 6.25
CA THR A 435 13.09 14.40 6.55
C THR A 435 13.60 13.50 5.42
N SER A 436 12.81 13.34 4.35
CA SER A 436 13.22 12.59 3.16
C SER A 436 14.39 13.27 2.43
N ASP A 437 15.15 12.51 1.64
CA ASP A 437 16.23 13.07 0.82
C ASP A 437 15.74 14.10 -0.19
N TYR A 438 14.55 13.89 -0.75
CA TYR A 438 13.93 14.89 -1.63
C TYR A 438 13.62 16.19 -0.88
N ALA A 439 13.04 16.10 0.33
CA ALA A 439 12.76 17.27 1.16
C ALA A 439 14.06 18.02 1.53
N LYS A 440 15.12 17.30 1.89
CA LYS A 440 16.46 17.88 2.16
C LYS A 440 17.05 18.57 0.93
N SER A 441 16.94 17.94 -0.25
CA SER A 441 17.39 18.52 -1.52
C SER A 441 16.65 19.83 -1.84
N MET A 442 15.33 19.85 -1.65
CA MET A 442 14.52 21.05 -1.80
C MET A 442 14.89 22.13 -0.78
N GLN A 443 15.03 21.78 0.50
CA GLN A 443 15.48 22.71 1.56
C GLN A 443 16.82 23.36 1.23
N ASN A 444 17.79 22.58 0.74
CA ASN A 444 19.10 23.10 0.32
C ASN A 444 18.95 24.07 -0.86
N SER A 445 18.11 23.73 -1.83
CA SER A 445 17.83 24.59 -2.99
C SER A 445 17.15 25.90 -2.60
N LEU A 446 16.24 25.87 -1.62
CA LEU A 446 15.58 27.07 -1.10
C LEU A 446 16.58 27.96 -0.34
N LYS A 447 17.37 27.37 0.56
CA LYS A 447 18.43 28.09 1.31
C LYS A 447 19.46 28.75 0.40
N ALA A 448 19.83 28.11 -0.71
CA ALA A 448 20.78 28.66 -1.67
C ALA A 448 20.25 29.89 -2.42
N LYS A 449 18.92 30.06 -2.55
CA LYS A 449 18.30 31.23 -3.18
C LYS A 449 18.08 32.41 -2.22
N SER A 450 18.14 32.16 -0.90
CA SER A 450 18.01 33.19 0.13
C SER A 450 19.34 33.85 0.50
N LYS A 451 20.46 33.33 0.00
CA LYS A 451 21.80 33.95 0.04
C LYS A 451 22.04 34.70 -1.26
#